data_AF-U6CXG0-F1
#
_entry.id   AF-U6CXG0-F1
#
_cell.length_a   1.000
_cell.length_b   1.000
_cell.length_c   1.000
_cell.angle_alpha   90.00
_cell.angle_beta   90.00
_cell.angle_gamma   90.00
#
_symmetry.space_group_name_H-M   'P 1'
#
loop_
_entity.id
_entity.type
_entity.pdbx_description
1 polymer ?
#
loop_
_entity_poly.entity_id
_entity_poly.type
_entity_poly.pdbx_seq_one_letter_code
_entity_poly.pdbx_strand_id
1 'polypeptide(L)'
;MGSMFRSEEVALVQLFLPTSAAYTCVSQLGELGLVEFRDLNASVSAFQRRFVGDVRRCEELEKTFTFLQEEVRRAGLELPPPEGRLLAPPPRDLLRIQEETDRLAQELRDVRGNQQSLRVQLHQLRL
;
A
#
# COMPACT_ATOMS: atom_id res chain seq x y z
N MET A 1 16.75 -27.65 8.98
CA MET A 1 16.01 -28.39 7.94
C MET A 1 15.62 -29.76 8.46
N GLY A 2 14.75 -29.82 9.47
CA GLY A 2 14.44 -31.10 10.10
C GLY A 2 13.27 -31.04 11.06
N SER A 3 12.07 -31.29 10.55
CA SER A 3 11.10 -32.22 11.16
C SER A 3 9.84 -32.33 10.30
N MET A 4 9.79 -33.29 9.37
CA MET A 4 8.52 -33.64 8.69
C MET A 4 7.51 -34.31 9.65
N PHE A 5 7.94 -34.76 10.83
CA PHE A 5 7.15 -35.56 11.76
C PHE A 5 6.79 -34.84 13.08
N ARG A 6 7.36 -33.65 13.35
CA ARG A 6 7.12 -32.85 14.58
C ARG A 6 7.17 -31.36 14.26
N SER A 7 6.63 -30.51 15.13
CA SER A 7 6.78 -29.06 15.02
C SER A 7 8.23 -28.63 15.24
N GLU A 8 8.66 -27.56 14.59
CA GLU A 8 9.96 -26.95 14.88
C GLU A 8 9.95 -26.28 16.26
N GLU A 9 11.11 -26.19 16.90
CA GLU A 9 11.26 -25.50 18.18
C GLU A 9 11.08 -23.99 17.99
N VAL A 10 10.27 -23.37 18.86
CA VAL A 10 10.00 -21.94 18.86
C VAL A 10 10.44 -21.31 20.17
N ALA A 11 10.91 -20.06 20.10
CA ALA A 11 11.34 -19.29 21.26
C ALA A 11 10.54 -17.98 21.37
N LEU A 12 10.10 -17.65 22.58
CA LEU A 12 9.51 -16.35 22.88
C LEU A 12 10.62 -15.35 23.17
N VAL A 13 10.69 -14.28 22.38
CA VAL A 13 11.68 -13.21 22.53
C VAL A 13 10.97 -11.89 22.79
N GLN A 14 11.59 -11.05 23.63
CA GLN A 14 11.13 -9.68 23.86
C GLN A 14 12.01 -8.69 23.08
N LEU A 15 11.38 -7.85 22.26
CA LEU A 15 12.06 -6.84 21.44
C LEU A 15 11.96 -5.46 22.09
N PHE A 16 13.12 -4.80 22.25
CA PHE A 16 13.19 -3.41 22.69
C PHE A 16 13.70 -2.56 21.53
N LEU A 17 12.81 -1.78 20.93
CA LEU A 17 13.11 -0.98 19.74
C LEU A 17 12.97 0.51 20.03
N PRO A 18 13.96 1.35 19.69
CA PRO A 18 13.77 2.79 19.67
C PRO A 18 12.79 3.17 18.56
N THR A 19 11.95 4.19 18.80
CA THR A 19 10.91 4.60 17.84
C THR A 19 11.48 4.95 16.47
N SER A 20 12.67 5.56 16.41
CA SER A 20 13.35 5.94 15.16
C SER A 20 13.79 4.76 14.30
N ALA A 21 14.05 3.59 14.89
CA ALA A 21 14.49 2.39 14.17
C ALA A 21 13.36 1.37 13.97
N ALA A 22 12.22 1.56 14.63
CA ALA A 22 11.13 0.60 14.65
C ALA A 22 10.68 0.19 13.24
N TYR A 23 10.51 1.14 12.32
CA TYR A 23 10.11 0.85 10.95
C TYR A 23 11.14 -0.05 10.22
N THR A 24 12.42 0.33 10.26
CA THR A 24 13.49 -0.41 9.57
C THR A 24 13.67 -1.81 10.15
N CYS A 25 13.61 -1.96 11.48
CA CYS A 25 13.74 -3.27 12.11
C CYS A 25 12.52 -4.16 11.78
N VAL A 26 11.30 -3.64 11.91
CA VAL A 26 10.08 -4.44 11.67
C VAL A 26 9.95 -4.81 10.19
N SER A 27 10.27 -3.91 9.26
CA SER A 27 10.29 -4.25 7.83
C SER A 27 11.28 -5.38 7.52
N GLN A 28 12.51 -5.32 8.04
CA GLN A 28 13.49 -6.38 7.88
C GLN A 28 13.03 -7.71 8.50
N LEU A 29 12.39 -7.69 9.67
CA LEU A 29 11.81 -8.90 10.27
C LEU A 29 10.68 -9.47 9.40
N GLY A 30 9.87 -8.60 8.79
CA GLY A 30 8.83 -8.99 7.83
C GLY A 30 9.42 -9.65 6.58
N GLU A 31 10.54 -9.12 6.06
CA GLU A 31 11.27 -9.73 4.95
C GLU A 31 11.86 -11.10 5.35
N LEU A 32 12.36 -11.26 6.57
CA LEU A 32 12.83 -12.58 7.00
C LEU A 32 11.69 -13.60 7.08
N GLY A 33 10.49 -13.19 7.50
CA GLY A 33 9.31 -14.04 7.53
C GLY A 33 9.34 -15.16 8.58
N LEU A 34 10.17 -15.01 9.62
CA LEU A 34 10.41 -16.03 10.66
C LEU A 34 9.83 -15.66 12.03
N VAL A 35 9.12 -14.53 12.14
CA VAL A 35 8.65 -13.99 13.42
C VAL A 35 7.13 -13.88 13.42
N GLU A 36 6.52 -14.36 14.51
CA GLU A 36 5.10 -14.16 14.81
C GLU A 36 4.97 -13.13 15.95
N PHE A 37 4.22 -12.05 15.71
CA PHE A 37 3.98 -11.01 16.72
C PHE A 37 2.77 -11.34 17.58
N ARG A 38 2.92 -11.22 18.91
CA ARG A 38 1.81 -11.31 19.85
C ARG A 38 1.23 -9.93 20.12
N ASP A 39 -0.10 -9.81 20.10
CA ASP A 39 -0.77 -8.56 20.45
C ASP A 39 -0.72 -8.33 21.97
N LEU A 40 0.13 -7.39 22.39
CA LEU A 40 0.23 -6.94 23.79
C LEU A 40 -0.86 -5.92 24.16
N ASN A 41 -1.59 -5.39 23.19
CA ASN A 41 -2.59 -4.33 23.35
C ASN A 41 -4.01 -4.82 23.00
N ALA A 42 -4.32 -6.08 23.27
CA ALA A 42 -5.61 -6.69 22.93
C ALA A 42 -6.82 -5.98 23.56
N SER A 43 -6.64 -5.29 24.70
CA SER A 43 -7.66 -4.48 25.36
C SER A 43 -7.86 -3.08 24.76
N VAL A 44 -6.96 -2.65 23.87
CA VAL A 44 -6.99 -1.31 23.25
C VAL A 44 -7.68 -1.40 21.89
N SER A 45 -8.71 -0.58 21.70
CA SER A 45 -9.42 -0.46 20.42
C SER A 45 -8.47 -0.08 19.29
N ALA A 46 -8.70 -0.62 18.08
CA ALA A 46 -7.88 -0.35 16.90
C ALA A 46 -7.71 1.16 16.63
N PHE A 47 -8.74 1.96 16.90
CA PHE A 47 -8.73 3.42 16.68
C PHE A 47 -7.85 4.22 17.64
N GLN A 48 -7.51 3.63 18.79
CA GLN A 48 -6.68 4.27 19.81
C GLN A 48 -5.22 3.83 19.73
N ARG A 49 -4.89 2.94 18.80
CA ARG A 49 -3.52 2.45 18.61
C ARG A 49 -2.64 3.54 18.01
N ARG A 50 -1.38 3.56 18.43
CA ARG A 50 -0.39 4.61 18.11
C ARG A 50 -0.25 4.93 16.62
N PHE A 51 -0.32 3.93 15.75
CA PHE A 51 -0.03 4.06 14.31
C PHE A 51 -1.29 4.07 13.43
N VAL A 52 -2.48 4.30 14.00
CA VAL A 52 -3.74 4.32 13.24
C VAL A 52 -3.74 5.35 12.10
N GLY A 53 -3.07 6.49 12.30
CA GLY A 53 -2.96 7.53 11.27
C GLY A 53 -2.18 7.06 10.05
N ASP A 54 -1.07 6.35 10.26
CA ASP A 54 -0.24 5.83 9.18
C ASP A 54 -0.95 4.70 8.42
N VAL A 55 -1.66 3.82 9.15
CA VAL A 55 -2.48 2.76 8.52
C VAL A 55 -3.57 3.36 7.64
N ARG A 56 -4.30 4.37 8.14
CA ARG A 56 -5.32 5.07 7.34
C ARG A 56 -4.75 5.74 6.09
N ARG A 57 -3.54 6.31 6.17
CA ARG A 57 -2.87 6.88 4.98
C ARG A 57 -2.60 5.82 3.92
N CYS A 58 -2.14 4.63 4.33
CA CYS A 58 -1.96 3.50 3.41
C CYS A 58 -3.30 3.03 2.82
N GLU A 59 -4.37 2.97 3.61
CA GLU A 59 -5.72 2.61 3.12
C GLU A 59 -6.23 3.61 2.07
N GLU A 60 -6.02 4.92 2.25
CA GLU A 60 -6.38 5.91 1.23
C GLU A 60 -5.52 5.78 -0.03
N LEU A 61 -4.22 5.54 0.14
CA LEU A 61 -3.31 5.33 -0.99
C LEU A 61 -3.70 4.10 -1.82
N GLU A 62 -4.11 3.01 -1.17
CA GLU A 62 -4.60 1.79 -1.81
C GLU A 62 -5.86 2.05 -2.66
N LYS A 63 -6.79 2.89 -2.17
CA LYS A 63 -7.95 3.32 -2.96
C LYS A 63 -7.52 4.08 -4.22
N THR A 64 -6.55 4.98 -4.11
CA THR A 64 -6.02 5.71 -5.26
C THR A 64 -5.35 4.77 -6.26
N PHE A 65 -4.55 3.79 -5.81
CA PHE A 65 -3.98 2.78 -6.69
C PHE A 65 -5.04 1.94 -7.41
N THR A 66 -6.10 1.54 -6.70
CA THR A 66 -7.22 0.81 -7.30
C THR A 66 -7.87 1.62 -8.41
N PHE A 67 -8.11 2.92 -8.18
CA PHE A 67 -8.62 3.83 -9.20
C PHE A 67 -7.68 3.92 -10.43
N LEU A 68 -6.39 4.10 -10.22
CA LEU A 68 -5.40 4.18 -11.31
C LEU A 68 -5.37 2.89 -12.14
N GLN A 69 -5.37 1.73 -11.46
CA GLN A 69 -5.41 0.43 -12.12
C GLN A 69 -6.67 0.26 -12.97
N GLU A 70 -7.82 0.72 -12.50
CA GLU A 70 -9.06 0.69 -13.29
C GLU A 70 -8.97 1.58 -14.54
N GLU A 71 -8.40 2.79 -14.43
CA GLU A 71 -8.25 3.70 -15.57
C GLU A 71 -7.29 3.13 -16.62
N VAL A 72 -6.20 2.48 -16.20
CA VAL A 72 -5.28 1.75 -17.11
C VAL A 72 -6.03 0.61 -17.83
N ARG A 73 -6.81 -0.18 -17.10
CA ARG A 73 -7.62 -1.27 -17.68
C ARG A 73 -8.65 -0.73 -18.70
N ARG A 74 -9.27 0.42 -18.42
CA ARG A 74 -10.22 1.07 -19.33
C ARG A 74 -9.56 1.59 -20.61
N ALA A 75 -8.28 1.94 -20.56
CA ALA A 75 -7.49 2.26 -21.74
C ALA A 75 -7.12 1.02 -22.59
N GLY A 76 -7.49 -0.19 -22.15
CA GLY A 76 -7.13 -1.44 -22.83
C GLY A 76 -5.68 -1.86 -22.60
N LEU A 77 -5.03 -1.29 -21.57
CA LEU A 77 -3.67 -1.65 -21.16
C LEU A 77 -3.73 -2.63 -20.00
N GLU A 78 -2.82 -3.60 -19.99
CA GLU A 78 -2.63 -4.52 -18.87
C GLU A 78 -1.34 -4.16 -18.13
N LEU A 79 -1.42 -4.16 -16.79
CA LEU A 79 -0.23 -3.99 -15.95
C LEU A 79 0.45 -5.35 -15.79
N PRO A 80 1.74 -5.49 -16.14
CA PRO A 80 2.46 -6.71 -15.88
C PRO A 80 2.55 -6.94 -14.36
N PRO A 81 2.54 -8.21 -13.91
CA PRO A 81 2.79 -8.50 -12.51
C PRO A 81 4.19 -7.99 -12.12
N PRO A 82 4.38 -7.53 -10.87
CA PRO A 82 5.69 -7.08 -10.43
C PRO A 82 6.72 -8.21 -10.54
N GLU A 83 7.87 -7.91 -11.13
CA GLU A 83 8.96 -8.86 -11.28
C GLU A 83 9.82 -8.91 -10.01
N GLY A 84 10.01 -10.11 -9.47
CA GLY A 84 10.92 -10.35 -8.35
C GLY A 84 10.36 -9.98 -6.98
N ARG A 85 11.27 -9.87 -6.01
CA ARG A 85 10.94 -9.59 -4.61
C ARG A 85 10.90 -8.08 -4.40
N LEU A 86 9.70 -7.56 -4.11
CA LEU A 86 9.53 -6.16 -3.71
C LEU A 86 9.89 -6.01 -2.23
N LEU A 87 10.86 -5.15 -1.94
CA LEU A 87 11.25 -4.81 -0.58
C LEU A 87 10.35 -3.69 -0.04
N ALA A 88 10.13 -3.70 1.27
CA ALA A 88 9.47 -2.58 1.94
C ALA A 88 10.18 -1.23 1.62
N PRO A 89 9.46 -0.23 1.10
CA PRO A 89 10.05 1.08 0.80
C PRO A 89 10.43 1.81 2.09
N PRO A 90 11.43 2.70 2.08
CA PRO A 90 11.74 3.50 3.25
C PRO A 90 10.62 4.52 3.53
N PRO A 91 10.43 4.97 4.79
CA PRO A 91 9.34 5.87 5.17
C PRO A 91 9.30 7.20 4.40
N ARG A 92 10.46 7.68 3.95
CA ARG A 92 10.57 8.92 3.15
C ARG A 92 9.93 8.77 1.78
N ASP A 93 10.05 7.59 1.19
CA ASP A 93 9.53 7.31 -0.14
C ASP A 93 8.01 7.19 -0.10
N LEU A 94 7.41 6.79 1.03
CA LEU A 94 5.95 6.74 1.18
C LEU A 94 5.27 8.08 0.92
N LEU A 95 5.84 9.17 1.45
CA LEU A 95 5.32 10.53 1.22
C LEU A 95 5.40 10.91 -0.26
N ARG A 96 6.54 10.63 -0.89
CA ARG A 96 6.75 10.91 -2.31
C ARG A 96 5.79 10.10 -3.19
N ILE A 97 5.65 8.81 -2.91
CA ILE A 97 4.72 7.91 -3.62
C ILE A 97 3.30 8.46 -3.48
N GLN A 98 2.90 8.90 -2.29
CA GLN A 98 1.58 9.47 -2.07
C GLN A 98 1.35 10.72 -2.93
N GLU A 99 2.27 11.69 -2.90
CA GLU A 99 2.16 12.93 -3.69
C GLU A 99 2.11 12.65 -5.20
N GLU A 100 2.98 11.76 -5.70
CA GLU A 100 2.99 11.36 -7.11
C GLU A 100 1.69 10.66 -7.51
N THR A 101 1.19 9.75 -6.67
CA THR A 101 -0.04 8.98 -6.93
C THR A 101 -1.28 9.88 -6.94
N ASP A 102 -1.38 10.81 -5.99
CA ASP A 102 -2.49 11.77 -5.91
C ASP A 102 -2.48 12.73 -7.11
N ARG A 103 -1.30 13.20 -7.51
CA ARG A 103 -1.13 14.03 -8.71
C ARG A 103 -1.60 13.29 -9.97
N LEU A 104 -1.14 12.05 -10.19
CA LEU A 104 -1.54 11.24 -11.34
C LEU A 104 -3.05 10.99 -11.36
N ALA A 105 -3.64 10.71 -10.19
CA ALA A 105 -5.07 10.50 -10.08
C ALA A 105 -5.87 11.76 -10.45
N GLN A 106 -5.40 12.94 -10.04
CA GLN A 106 -6.03 14.20 -10.41
C GLN A 106 -5.91 14.49 -11.91
N GLU A 107 -4.71 14.36 -12.48
CA GLU A 107 -4.47 14.56 -13.91
C GLU A 107 -5.38 13.65 -14.77
N LEU A 108 -5.55 12.38 -14.40
CA LEU A 108 -6.45 11.46 -15.11
C LEU A 108 -7.94 11.82 -14.97
N ARG A 109 -8.38 12.29 -13.79
CA ARG A 109 -9.76 12.77 -13.61
C ARG A 109 -10.05 13.97 -14.50
N ASP A 110 -9.12 14.91 -14.58
CA ASP A 110 -9.25 16.11 -15.41
C ASP A 110 -9.29 15.76 -16.91
N VAL A 111 -8.38 14.89 -17.35
CA VAL A 111 -8.37 14.39 -18.74
C VAL A 111 -9.69 13.70 -19.09
N ARG A 112 -10.21 12.85 -18.20
CA ARG A 112 -11.48 12.16 -18.40
C ARG A 112 -12.66 13.14 -18.47
N GLY A 113 -12.71 14.13 -17.57
CA GLY A 113 -13.72 15.17 -17.58
C GLY A 113 -13.69 15.99 -18.89
N ASN A 114 -12.50 16.39 -19.32
CA ASN A 114 -12.30 17.11 -20.58
C ASN A 114 -12.72 16.27 -21.80
N GLN A 115 -12.35 14.99 -21.84
CA GLN A 115 -12.74 14.07 -22.91
C GLN A 115 -14.26 13.91 -23.01
N GLN A 116 -14.95 13.81 -21.87
CA GLN A 116 -16.42 13.71 -21.83
C GLN A 116 -17.07 15.00 -22.35
N SER A 117 -16.62 16.16 -21.87
CA SER A 117 -17.12 17.47 -22.32
C SER A 117 -16.96 17.66 -23.83
N LEU A 118 -15.78 17.35 -24.38
CA LEU A 118 -15.51 17.44 -25.81
C LEU A 118 -16.38 16.48 -26.63
N ARG A 119 -16.62 15.26 -26.14
CA ARG A 119 -17.52 14.30 -26.81
C ARG A 119 -18.95 14.80 -26.87
N VAL A 120 -19.45 15.41 -25.79
CA VAL A 120 -20.80 15.99 -25.76
C VAL A 120 -20.90 17.16 -26.74
N GLN A 121 -19.94 18.09 -26.73
CA GLN A 121 -19.91 19.22 -27.66
C GLN A 121 -19.85 18.77 -29.13
N LEU A 122 -19.02 17.77 -29.44
CA LEU A 122 -18.94 17.20 -30.78
C LEU A 122 -20.27 16.58 -31.23
N HIS A 123 -20.98 15.92 -30.31
CA HIS A 123 -22.29 15.35 -30.62
C HIS A 123 -23.32 16.44 -30.93
N GLN A 124 -23.32 17.53 -30.16
CA GLN A 124 -24.20 18.68 -30.38
C GLN A 124 -23.93 19.37 -31.73
N LEU A 125 -22.67 19.49 -32.16
CA LEU A 125 -22.31 20.10 -33.44
C LEU A 125 -22.61 19.22 -34.66
N ARG A 126 -22.89 17.93 -34.46
CA ARG A 126 -23.23 16.98 -35.53
C ARG A 126 -24.74 16.83 -35.75
N LEU A 127 -25.56 17.43 -34.89
CA LEU A 127 -27.01 17.56 -35.02
C LEU A 127 -27.34 18.91 -35.67
#